data_AF-A0A1V9G0C4-F1
#
_entry.id   AF-A0A1V9G0C4-F1
#
_cell.length_a   1.000
_cell.length_b   1.000
_cell.length_c   1.000
_cell.angle_alpha   90.00
_cell.angle_beta   90.00
_cell.angle_gamma   90.00
#
_symmetry.space_group_name_H-M   'P 1'
#
loop_
_entity.id
_entity.type
_entity.pdbx_description
1 polymer ?
#
loop_
_entity_poly.entity_id
_entity_poly.type
_entity_poly.pdbx_seq_one_letter_code
_entity_poly.pdbx_strand_id
1 'polypeptide(L)'
;MSYNEKGLLLQIIAGDADAFTEIYDLYKDRIFAFAYTLTKSKEIAEEATQEVFIKLWEKRDQIDATYPLTPYIKKITYNYIISFFRKVKLDRTLQQTLAHNMEVLRNTNEDELLQKELNKLYQLAIEQLPPQKRTAYTLSREQHLSYEEIALQMGISKNTVRNHMTEAIHFIRNYITTHADLACLILALIATGYRIPVAGPLVTGNW
;
A
#
# COMPACT_ATOMS: atom_id res chain seq x y z
N MET A 1 16.34 -17.48 7.81
CA MET A 1 16.67 -18.83 7.31
C MET A 1 16.78 -18.72 5.79
N SER A 2 17.98 -18.79 5.23
CA SER A 2 18.30 -18.45 3.83
C SER A 2 18.81 -19.66 3.02
N TYR A 3 18.69 -20.87 3.54
CA TYR A 3 19.17 -22.06 2.85
C TYR A 3 18.00 -22.70 2.09
N ASN A 4 18.13 -22.67 0.75
CA ASN A 4 17.32 -23.34 -0.27
C ASN A 4 16.27 -22.54 -1.08
N GLU A 5 15.99 -21.24 -0.82
CA GLU A 5 15.09 -20.47 -1.72
C GLU A 5 15.61 -20.47 -3.16
N LYS A 6 16.90 -20.17 -3.35
CA LYS A 6 17.53 -20.21 -4.67
C LYS A 6 17.47 -21.59 -5.32
N GLY A 7 17.64 -22.66 -4.54
CA GLY A 7 17.56 -24.04 -5.04
C GLY A 7 16.16 -24.40 -5.52
N LEU A 8 15.15 -24.07 -4.70
CA LEU A 8 13.75 -24.24 -5.05
C LEU A 8 13.37 -23.43 -6.30
N LEU A 9 13.85 -22.20 -6.42
CA LEU A 9 13.62 -21.39 -7.62
C LEU A 9 14.23 -22.01 -8.88
N LEU A 10 15.45 -22.55 -8.79
CA LEU A 10 16.08 -23.25 -9.93
C LEU A 10 15.32 -24.51 -10.32
N GLN A 11 14.78 -25.26 -9.35
CA GLN A 11 13.95 -26.43 -9.59
C GLN A 11 12.60 -26.04 -10.21
N ILE A 12 11.96 -24.96 -9.74
CA ILE A 12 10.75 -24.40 -10.33
C ILE A 12 10.98 -24.00 -11.78
N ILE A 13 12.11 -23.32 -12.08
CA ILE A 13 12.49 -22.98 -13.46
C ILE A 13 12.60 -24.25 -14.33
N ALA A 14 13.12 -25.34 -13.77
CA ALA A 14 13.19 -26.65 -14.45
C ALA A 14 11.84 -27.37 -14.56
N GLY A 15 10.75 -26.82 -14.01
CA GLY A 15 9.40 -27.39 -14.07
C GLY A 15 9.07 -28.37 -12.94
N ASP A 16 9.81 -28.34 -11.84
CA ASP A 16 9.56 -29.17 -10.67
C ASP A 16 8.34 -28.67 -9.87
N ALA A 17 7.29 -29.49 -9.83
CA ALA A 17 6.04 -29.17 -9.13
C ALA A 17 6.15 -29.33 -7.60
N ASP A 18 7.04 -30.19 -7.10
CA ASP A 18 7.25 -30.38 -5.67
C ASP A 18 7.96 -29.15 -5.09
N ALA A 19 8.97 -28.64 -5.81
CA ALA A 19 9.63 -27.39 -5.45
C ALA A 19 8.68 -26.19 -5.46
N PHE A 20 7.72 -26.16 -6.40
CA PHE A 20 6.67 -25.14 -6.42
C PHE A 20 5.74 -25.23 -5.21
N THR A 21 5.39 -26.44 -4.79
CA THR A 21 4.56 -26.68 -3.60
C THR A 21 5.26 -26.19 -2.34
N GLU A 22 6.57 -26.43 -2.21
CA GLU A 22 7.35 -25.87 -1.10
C GLU A 22 7.35 -24.34 -1.07
N ILE A 23 7.55 -23.68 -2.23
CA ILE A 23 7.45 -22.23 -2.33
C ILE A 23 6.03 -21.74 -2.02
N TYR A 24 5.01 -22.47 -2.44
CA TYR A 24 3.62 -22.15 -2.13
C TYR A 24 3.38 -22.11 -0.62
N ASP A 25 3.75 -23.17 0.09
CA ASP A 25 3.57 -23.25 1.54
C ASP A 25 4.37 -22.19 2.30
N LEU A 26 5.55 -21.81 1.81
CA LEU A 26 6.37 -20.76 2.40
C LEU A 26 5.80 -19.34 2.23
N TYR A 27 5.07 -19.10 1.13
CA TYR A 27 4.70 -17.75 0.72
C TYR A 27 3.20 -17.45 0.76
N LYS A 28 2.32 -18.46 0.78
CA LYS A 28 0.85 -18.27 0.73
C LYS A 28 0.33 -17.32 1.80
N ASP A 29 0.74 -17.50 3.06
CA ASP A 29 0.25 -16.68 4.17
C ASP A 29 0.78 -15.25 4.09
N ARG A 30 2.00 -15.08 3.58
CA ARG A 30 2.62 -13.75 3.41
C ARG A 30 1.96 -12.97 2.28
N ILE A 31 1.66 -13.64 1.17
CA ILE A 31 0.95 -13.04 0.04
C ILE A 31 -0.47 -12.70 0.47
N PHE A 32 -1.17 -13.64 1.10
CA PHE A 32 -2.53 -13.42 1.60
C PHE A 32 -2.57 -12.24 2.57
N ALA A 33 -1.69 -12.22 3.59
CA ALA A 33 -1.64 -11.13 4.54
C ALA A 33 -1.37 -9.78 3.85
N PHE A 34 -0.44 -9.73 2.90
CA PHE A 34 -0.14 -8.52 2.15
C PHE A 34 -1.28 -8.08 1.22
N ALA A 35 -1.98 -9.03 0.59
CA ALA A 35 -3.15 -8.70 -0.22
C ALA A 35 -4.31 -8.21 0.65
N TYR A 36 -4.55 -8.88 1.78
CA TYR A 36 -5.58 -8.53 2.75
C TYR A 36 -5.37 -7.15 3.37
N THR A 37 -4.12 -6.75 3.67
CA THR A 37 -3.85 -5.40 4.18
C THR A 37 -4.21 -4.32 3.16
N LEU A 38 -4.12 -4.61 1.87
CA LEU A 38 -4.43 -3.68 0.77
C LEU A 38 -5.92 -3.70 0.38
N THR A 39 -6.58 -4.85 0.45
CA THR A 39 -7.95 -5.02 -0.05
C THR A 39 -9.01 -4.99 1.05
N LYS A 40 -8.63 -5.31 2.29
CA LYS A 40 -9.53 -5.53 3.45
C LYS A 40 -10.65 -6.55 3.16
N SER A 41 -10.46 -7.39 2.15
CA SER A 41 -11.42 -8.41 1.75
C SER A 41 -10.70 -9.74 1.67
N LYS A 42 -11.19 -10.72 2.45
CA LYS A 42 -10.67 -12.09 2.45
C LYS A 42 -10.79 -12.71 1.06
N GLU A 43 -11.94 -12.56 0.40
CA GLU A 43 -12.21 -13.10 -0.93
C GLU A 43 -11.21 -12.57 -1.98
N ILE A 44 -11.01 -11.25 -2.02
CA ILE A 44 -10.07 -10.64 -2.97
C ILE A 44 -8.62 -11.04 -2.63
N ALA A 45 -8.29 -11.18 -1.35
CA ALA A 45 -6.96 -11.59 -0.93
C ALA A 45 -6.65 -13.06 -1.27
N GLU A 46 -7.63 -13.96 -1.17
CA GLU A 46 -7.52 -15.35 -1.63
C GLU A 46 -7.32 -15.40 -3.14
N GLU A 47 -8.15 -14.68 -3.91
CA GLU A 47 -8.05 -14.60 -5.37
C GLU A 47 -6.68 -14.03 -5.80
N ALA A 48 -6.23 -12.95 -5.17
CA ALA A 48 -4.92 -12.37 -5.42
C ALA A 48 -3.78 -13.34 -5.12
N THR A 49 -3.91 -14.14 -4.06
CA THR A 49 -2.90 -15.14 -3.70
C THR A 49 -2.80 -16.22 -4.77
N GLN A 50 -3.94 -16.75 -5.21
CA GLN A 50 -4.01 -17.75 -6.28
C GLN A 50 -3.41 -17.22 -7.58
N GLU A 51 -3.83 -16.02 -8.00
CA GLU A 51 -3.35 -15.40 -9.25
C GLU A 51 -1.83 -15.16 -9.22
N VAL A 52 -1.28 -14.75 -8.07
CA VAL A 52 0.18 -14.54 -7.93
C VAL A 52 0.94 -15.84 -8.16
N PHE A 53 0.48 -16.95 -7.59
CA PHE A 53 1.11 -18.25 -7.80
C PHE A 53 0.94 -18.77 -9.23
N ILE A 54 -0.22 -18.57 -9.86
CA ILE A 54 -0.42 -18.88 -11.28
C ILE A 54 0.60 -18.13 -12.12
N LYS A 55 0.74 -16.81 -11.93
CA LYS A 55 1.72 -15.99 -12.66
C LYS A 55 3.16 -16.39 -12.38
N LEU A 56 3.46 -16.81 -11.15
CA LEU A 56 4.77 -17.30 -10.78
C LEU A 56 5.13 -18.55 -11.59
N TRP A 57 4.20 -19.49 -11.71
CA TRP A 57 4.38 -20.71 -12.49
C TRP A 57 4.45 -20.47 -14.00
N GLU A 58 3.54 -19.65 -14.55
CA GLU A 58 3.52 -19.32 -15.98
C GLU A 58 4.78 -18.59 -16.44
N LYS A 59 5.34 -17.74 -15.57
CA LYS A 59 6.53 -16.94 -15.86
C LYS A 59 7.79 -17.48 -15.20
N ARG A 60 7.79 -18.76 -14.80
CA ARG A 60 8.93 -19.37 -14.10
C ARG A 60 10.24 -19.23 -14.86
N ASP A 61 10.21 -19.37 -16.18
CA ASP A 61 11.38 -19.25 -17.06
C ASP A 61 12.01 -17.85 -17.08
N GLN A 62 11.30 -16.83 -16.56
CA GLN A 62 11.75 -15.44 -16.47
C GLN A 62 12.25 -15.07 -15.07
N ILE A 63 12.21 -16.01 -14.11
CA ILE A 63 12.66 -15.77 -12.74
C ILE A 63 14.18 -15.73 -12.70
N ASP A 64 14.72 -14.63 -12.19
CA ASP A 64 16.14 -14.55 -11.85
C ASP A 64 16.36 -15.03 -10.41
N ALA A 65 16.83 -16.27 -10.27
CA ALA A 65 17.12 -16.89 -8.98
C ALA A 65 18.30 -16.26 -8.22
N THR A 66 18.97 -15.25 -8.78
CA THR A 66 19.98 -14.45 -8.07
C THR A 66 19.37 -13.37 -7.17
N TYR A 67 18.11 -13.00 -7.39
CA TYR A 67 17.38 -12.04 -6.58
C TYR A 67 16.42 -12.74 -5.60
N PRO A 68 16.17 -12.14 -4.41
CA PRO A 68 15.16 -12.66 -3.49
C PRO A 68 13.78 -12.72 -4.14
N LEU A 69 12.99 -13.74 -3.84
CA LEU A 69 11.65 -13.92 -4.41
C LEU A 69 10.64 -12.91 -3.85
N THR A 70 10.85 -12.45 -2.62
CA THR A 70 9.91 -11.59 -1.88
C THR A 70 9.56 -10.28 -2.62
N PRO A 71 10.51 -9.46 -3.12
CA PRO A 71 10.21 -8.28 -3.93
C PRO A 71 9.41 -8.58 -5.21
N TYR A 72 9.71 -9.69 -5.87
CA TYR A 72 9.02 -10.10 -7.09
C TYR A 72 7.55 -10.44 -6.81
N ILE A 73 7.31 -11.26 -5.78
CA ILE A 73 5.97 -11.60 -5.30
C ILE A 73 5.18 -10.34 -4.93
N LYS A 74 5.75 -9.45 -4.09
CA LYS A 74 5.08 -8.20 -3.69
C LYS A 74 4.69 -7.34 -4.88
N LYS A 75 5.55 -7.25 -5.90
CA LYS A 75 5.28 -6.49 -7.13
C LYS A 75 4.11 -7.09 -7.91
N ILE A 76 4.05 -8.41 -8.06
CA ILE A 76 2.95 -9.09 -8.77
C ILE A 76 1.64 -8.93 -8.01
N THR A 77 1.64 -9.16 -6.69
CA THR A 77 0.46 -9.01 -5.84
C THR A 77 -0.10 -7.59 -5.91
N TYR A 78 0.77 -6.58 -5.81
CA TYR A 78 0.37 -5.18 -5.93
C TYR A 78 -0.23 -4.87 -7.30
N ASN A 79 0.42 -5.31 -8.38
CA ASN A 79 -0.07 -5.07 -9.74
C ASN A 79 -1.45 -5.73 -9.99
N TYR A 80 -1.66 -6.93 -9.46
CA TYR A 80 -2.97 -7.60 -9.53
C TYR A 80 -4.04 -6.76 -8.85
N ILE A 81 -3.80 -6.35 -7.60
CA ILE A 81 -4.76 -5.58 -6.80
C ILE A 81 -5.08 -4.23 -7.47
N ILE A 82 -4.08 -3.54 -8.00
CA ILE A 82 -4.29 -2.29 -8.74
C ILE A 82 -5.13 -2.53 -10.00
N SER A 83 -4.89 -3.62 -10.73
CA SER A 83 -5.68 -3.99 -11.90
C SER A 83 -7.13 -4.30 -11.53
N PHE A 84 -7.34 -5.06 -10.45
CA PHE A 84 -8.65 -5.37 -9.89
C PHE A 84 -9.42 -4.09 -9.56
N PHE A 85 -8.84 -3.17 -8.77
CA PHE A 85 -9.50 -1.92 -8.40
C PHE A 85 -9.75 -0.99 -9.59
N ARG A 86 -8.89 -0.99 -10.61
CA ARG A 86 -9.15 -0.28 -11.86
C ARG A 86 -10.40 -0.84 -12.55
N LYS A 87 -10.52 -2.17 -12.65
CA LYS A 87 -11.69 -2.82 -13.25
C LYS A 87 -12.97 -2.49 -12.48
N VAL A 88 -12.93 -2.58 -11.15
CA VAL A 88 -14.04 -2.18 -10.28
C VAL A 88 -14.44 -0.71 -10.49
N LYS A 89 -13.47 0.20 -10.62
CA LYS A 89 -13.78 1.63 -10.85
C LYS A 89 -14.51 1.88 -12.18
N LEU A 90 -14.23 1.08 -13.21
CA LEU A 90 -14.90 1.20 -14.51
C LEU A 90 -16.24 0.45 -14.57
N ASP A 91 -16.46 -0.53 -13.71
CA ASP A 91 -17.63 -1.42 -13.75
C ASP A 91 -18.62 -1.12 -12.61
N ARG A 92 -19.77 -0.53 -12.95
CA ARG A 92 -20.82 -0.16 -11.99
C ARG A 92 -21.47 -1.36 -11.28
N THR A 93 -21.49 -2.53 -11.91
CA THR A 93 -22.08 -3.73 -11.31
C THR A 93 -21.15 -4.30 -10.24
N LEU A 94 -19.85 -4.36 -10.52
CA LEU A 94 -18.85 -4.74 -9.53
C LEU A 94 -18.78 -3.78 -8.33
N GLN A 95 -19.03 -2.48 -8.54
CA GLN A 95 -19.13 -1.51 -7.46
C GLN A 95 -20.23 -1.84 -6.46
N GLN A 96 -21.40 -2.28 -6.93
CA GLN A 96 -22.54 -2.60 -6.07
C GLN A 96 -22.29 -3.87 -5.26
N THR A 97 -21.72 -4.91 -5.87
CA THR A 97 -21.36 -6.16 -5.17
C THR A 97 -20.30 -5.92 -4.09
N LEU A 98 -19.29 -5.10 -4.38
CA LEU A 98 -18.27 -4.78 -3.39
C LEU A 98 -18.76 -3.86 -2.28
N ALA A 99 -19.65 -2.91 -2.59
CA ALA A 99 -20.29 -2.10 -1.57
C ALA A 99 -21.06 -2.96 -0.56
N HIS A 100 -21.80 -3.96 -1.05
CA HIS A 100 -22.53 -4.91 -0.21
C HIS A 100 -21.59 -5.77 0.66
N ASN A 101 -20.51 -6.29 0.08
CA ASN A 101 -19.53 -7.09 0.83
C ASN A 101 -18.73 -6.25 1.86
N MET A 102 -18.47 -4.99 1.56
CA MET A 102 -17.83 -4.06 2.51
C MET A 102 -18.77 -3.63 3.63
N GLU A 103 -20.08 -3.51 3.38
CA GLU A 103 -21.07 -3.15 4.40
C GLU A 103 -21.20 -4.20 5.51
N VAL A 104 -20.95 -5.48 5.20
CA VAL A 104 -20.89 -6.58 6.17
C VAL A 104 -19.63 -6.54 7.06
N LEU A 105 -18.54 -5.94 6.58
CA LEU A 105 -17.30 -5.75 7.33
C LEU A 105 -17.26 -4.44 8.13
N ARG A 106 -18.08 -3.46 7.75
CA ARG A 106 -18.10 -2.07 8.25
C ARG A 106 -18.84 -1.88 9.58
N ASN A 107 -18.84 -2.88 10.45
CA ASN A 107 -19.49 -2.82 11.77
C ASN A 107 -18.49 -2.75 12.94
N THR A 108 -17.31 -2.16 12.73
CA THR A 108 -16.36 -1.87 13.81
C THR A 108 -15.93 -0.40 13.79
N ASN A 109 -15.99 0.25 14.96
CA ASN A 109 -15.58 1.65 15.20
C ASN A 109 -14.11 1.96 14.81
N GLU A 110 -13.33 0.93 14.49
CA GLU A 110 -11.92 0.99 14.09
C GLU A 110 -11.73 1.60 12.69
N ASP A 111 -12.68 1.42 11.78
CA ASP A 111 -12.58 1.92 10.40
C ASP A 111 -12.74 3.44 10.30
N GLU A 112 -13.57 4.05 11.15
CA GLU A 112 -13.73 5.52 11.17
C GLU A 112 -12.49 6.21 11.75
N LEU A 113 -11.87 5.60 12.77
CA LEU A 113 -10.62 6.11 13.35
C LEU A 113 -9.49 6.02 12.32
N LEU A 114 -9.38 4.89 11.62
CA LEU A 114 -8.40 4.68 10.57
C LEU A 114 -8.54 5.69 9.43
N GLN A 115 -9.77 5.95 8.97
CA GLN A 115 -10.03 6.98 7.96
C GLN A 115 -9.64 8.38 8.45
N LYS A 116 -9.93 8.71 9.72
CA LYS A 116 -9.52 10.00 10.30
C LYS A 116 -8.00 10.14 10.38
N GLU A 117 -7.28 9.09 10.77
CA GLU A 117 -5.82 9.10 10.84
C GLU A 117 -5.17 9.20 9.45
N LEU A 118 -5.68 8.46 8.47
CA LEU A 118 -5.20 8.55 7.08
C LEU A 118 -5.44 9.94 6.50
N ASN A 119 -6.62 10.54 6.75
CA ASN A 119 -6.91 11.90 6.33
C ASN A 119 -5.97 12.90 7.01
N LYS A 120 -5.70 12.75 8.31
CA LYS A 120 -4.74 13.59 9.03
C LYS A 120 -3.33 13.48 8.44
N LEU A 121 -2.89 12.26 8.14
CA LEU A 121 -1.57 12.04 7.54
C LEU A 121 -1.46 12.65 6.14
N TYR A 122 -2.52 12.52 5.34
CA TYR A 122 -2.60 13.14 4.02
C TYR A 122 -2.52 14.67 4.10
N GLN A 123 -3.23 15.30 5.05
CA GLN A 123 -3.15 16.75 5.26
C GLN A 123 -1.75 17.19 5.70
N LEU A 124 -1.12 16.47 6.64
CA LEU A 124 0.26 16.73 7.05
C LEU A 124 1.23 16.64 5.87
N ALA A 125 1.04 15.67 4.96
CA ALA A 125 1.88 15.56 3.76
C ALA A 125 1.78 16.80 2.86
N ILE A 126 0.58 17.37 2.70
CA ILE A 126 0.37 18.60 1.93
C ILE A 126 1.01 19.80 2.64
N GLU A 127 0.88 19.89 3.96
CA GLU A 127 1.48 20.95 4.78
C GLU A 127 3.01 20.92 4.79
N GLN A 128 3.63 19.78 4.49
CA GLN A 128 5.10 19.66 4.38
C GLN A 128 5.63 19.96 2.97
N LEU A 129 4.77 20.16 1.97
CA LEU A 129 5.21 20.57 0.64
C LEU A 129 5.82 21.98 0.66
N PRO A 130 6.87 22.24 -0.13
CA PRO A 130 7.35 23.60 -0.38
C PRO A 130 6.22 24.51 -0.89
N PRO A 131 6.19 25.80 -0.50
CA PRO A 131 5.04 26.69 -0.74
C PRO A 131 4.55 26.70 -2.20
N GLN A 132 5.46 26.86 -3.17
CA GLN A 132 5.09 26.90 -4.59
C GLN A 132 4.48 25.59 -5.09
N LYS A 133 4.99 24.44 -4.62
CA LYS A 133 4.45 23.12 -5.00
C LYS A 133 3.09 22.87 -4.37
N ARG A 134 2.91 23.30 -3.11
CA ARG A 134 1.63 23.24 -2.41
C ARG A 134 0.58 24.08 -3.14
N THR A 135 0.91 25.32 -3.50
CA THR A 135 0.00 26.20 -4.26
C THR A 135 -0.42 25.56 -5.58
N ALA A 136 0.53 25.07 -6.39
CA ALA A 136 0.21 24.38 -7.64
C ALA A 136 -0.70 23.14 -7.42
N TYR A 137 -0.41 22.36 -6.37
CA TYR A 137 -1.20 21.18 -6.01
C TYR A 137 -2.63 21.54 -5.59
N THR A 138 -2.80 22.52 -4.70
CA THR A 138 -4.09 23.02 -4.23
C THR A 138 -4.93 23.58 -5.38
N LEU A 139 -4.36 24.43 -6.23
CA LEU A 139 -5.06 24.99 -7.40
C LEU A 139 -5.55 23.88 -8.35
N SER A 140 -4.75 22.83 -8.54
CA SER A 140 -5.14 21.69 -9.39
C SER A 140 -6.18 20.78 -8.74
N ARG A 141 -6.07 20.51 -7.43
CA ARG A 141 -6.87 19.48 -6.74
C ARG A 141 -8.15 20.00 -6.11
N GLU A 142 -8.12 21.20 -5.55
CA GLU A 142 -9.27 21.82 -4.86
C GLU A 142 -10.03 22.76 -5.80
N GLN A 143 -9.32 23.51 -6.64
CA GLN A 143 -9.94 24.48 -7.56
C GLN A 143 -10.09 23.93 -8.99
N HIS A 144 -9.63 22.70 -9.25
CA HIS A 144 -9.75 22.01 -10.53
C HIS A 144 -9.20 22.76 -11.75
N LEU A 145 -8.25 23.68 -11.53
CA LEU A 145 -7.64 24.48 -12.59
C LEU A 145 -6.72 23.63 -13.48
N SER A 146 -6.71 23.96 -14.77
CA SER A 146 -5.78 23.40 -15.75
C SER A 146 -4.35 23.90 -15.51
N TYR A 147 -3.37 23.19 -16.05
CA TYR A 147 -1.97 23.62 -15.89
C TYR A 147 -1.66 24.96 -16.57
N GLU A 148 -2.47 25.37 -17.55
CA GLU A 148 -2.38 26.69 -18.19
C GLU A 148 -2.89 27.79 -17.27
N GLU A 149 -4.04 27.59 -16.63
CA GLU A 149 -4.60 28.55 -15.67
C GLU A 149 -3.72 28.69 -14.43
N ILE A 150 -3.17 27.57 -13.92
CA ILE A 150 -2.23 27.57 -12.79
C ILE A 150 -0.94 28.31 -13.17
N ALA A 151 -0.43 28.08 -14.38
CA ALA A 151 0.77 28.76 -14.87
C ALA A 151 0.56 30.27 -14.94
N LEU A 152 -0.58 30.70 -15.47
CA LEU A 152 -0.98 32.11 -15.53
C LEU A 152 -1.08 32.73 -14.13
N GLN A 153 -1.79 32.06 -13.22
CA GLN A 153 -2.04 32.56 -11.87
C GLN A 153 -0.77 32.63 -11.00
N MET A 154 0.17 31.70 -11.20
CA MET A 154 1.44 31.67 -10.48
C MET A 154 2.56 32.45 -11.18
N GLY A 155 2.34 32.96 -12.39
CA GLY A 155 3.37 33.66 -13.17
C GLY A 155 4.56 32.79 -13.58
N ILE A 156 4.33 31.49 -13.80
CA ILE A 156 5.37 30.50 -14.16
C ILE A 156 5.02 29.77 -15.46
N SER A 157 5.95 29.00 -16.02
CA SER A 157 5.66 28.21 -17.22
C SER A 157 4.77 26.99 -16.91
N LYS A 158 3.94 26.58 -17.89
CA LYS A 158 3.17 25.31 -17.84
C LYS A 158 4.05 24.10 -17.53
N ASN A 159 5.30 24.10 -18.00
CA ASN A 159 6.24 23.02 -17.73
C ASN A 159 6.70 23.02 -16.26
N THR A 160 6.90 24.20 -15.68
CA THR A 160 7.20 24.37 -14.25
C THR A 160 6.04 23.86 -13.39
N VAL A 161 4.79 24.16 -13.76
CA VAL A 161 3.60 23.60 -13.08
C VAL A 161 3.60 22.07 -13.13
N ARG A 162 3.85 21.47 -14.30
CA ARG A 162 3.93 20.01 -14.43
C ARG A 162 5.00 19.40 -13.53
N ASN A 163 6.17 20.03 -13.43
CA ASN A 163 7.25 19.57 -12.56
C ASN A 163 6.86 19.68 -11.09
N HIS A 164 6.29 20.82 -10.67
CA HIS A 164 5.77 20.99 -9.32
C HIS A 164 4.70 19.95 -8.97
N MET A 165 3.78 19.63 -9.87
CA MET A 165 2.77 18.59 -9.68
C MET A 165 3.38 17.20 -9.53
N THR A 166 4.35 16.87 -10.39
CA THR A 166 5.04 15.58 -10.35
C THR A 166 5.80 15.40 -9.03
N GLU A 167 6.55 16.42 -8.63
CA GLU A 167 7.31 16.44 -7.37
C GLU A 167 6.39 16.44 -6.15
N ALA A 168 5.27 17.16 -6.19
CA ALA A 168 4.28 17.17 -5.11
C ALA A 168 3.64 15.79 -4.93
N ILE A 169 3.22 15.13 -6.02
CA ILE A 169 2.65 13.78 -5.97
C ILE A 169 3.68 12.77 -5.47
N HIS A 170 4.93 12.86 -5.93
CA HIS A 170 6.00 11.99 -5.47
C HIS A 170 6.28 12.19 -3.97
N PHE A 171 6.37 13.44 -3.51
CA PHE A 171 6.56 13.77 -2.11
C PHE A 171 5.42 13.27 -1.22
N ILE A 172 4.16 13.55 -1.58
CA ILE A 172 3.00 13.10 -0.82
C ILE A 172 2.98 11.57 -0.73
N ARG A 173 3.23 10.88 -1.85
CA ARG A 173 3.30 9.42 -1.86
C ARG A 173 4.40 8.92 -0.92
N ASN A 174 5.61 9.48 -1.01
CA ASN A 174 6.74 9.06 -0.19
C ASN A 174 6.47 9.34 1.31
N TYR A 175 5.95 10.52 1.63
CA TYR A 175 5.57 10.90 2.99
C TYR A 175 4.54 9.93 3.56
N ILE A 176 3.48 9.63 2.81
CA ILE A 176 2.47 8.67 3.23
C ILE A 176 3.10 7.28 3.38
N THR A 177 3.92 6.79 2.45
CA THR A 177 4.52 5.46 2.60
C THR A 177 5.46 5.34 3.79
N THR A 178 6.28 6.36 4.07
CA THR A 178 7.20 6.37 5.21
C THR A 178 6.46 6.45 6.55
N HIS A 179 5.34 7.18 6.60
CA HIS A 179 4.59 7.40 7.83
C HIS A 179 3.39 6.46 7.98
N ALA A 180 2.97 5.76 6.92
CA ALA A 180 1.96 4.71 6.96
C ALA A 180 2.51 3.45 7.64
N ASP A 181 3.81 3.17 7.51
CA ASP A 181 4.47 2.12 8.30
C ASP A 181 4.43 2.45 9.81
N LEU A 182 4.57 3.73 10.16
CA LEU A 182 4.38 4.22 11.54
C LEU A 182 2.91 4.17 11.98
N ALA A 183 1.95 4.48 11.10
CA ALA A 183 0.53 4.31 11.39
C ALA A 183 0.18 2.82 11.61
N CYS A 184 0.72 1.92 10.79
CA CYS A 184 0.62 0.48 10.98
C CYS A 184 1.30 0.01 12.28
N LEU A 185 2.43 0.60 12.68
CA LEU A 185 3.10 0.32 13.96
C LEU A 185 2.29 0.84 15.17
N ILE A 186 1.71 2.04 15.08
CA ILE A 186 0.82 2.61 16.10
C ILE A 186 -0.42 1.73 16.25
N LEU A 187 -1.00 1.26 15.14
CA LEU A 187 -2.11 0.32 15.12
C LEU A 187 -1.71 -1.05 15.67
N ALA A 188 -0.50 -1.55 15.38
CA ALA A 188 0.01 -2.79 15.96
C ALA A 188 0.20 -2.67 17.48
N LEU A 189 0.60 -1.50 17.98
CA LEU A 189 0.73 -1.22 19.42
C LEU A 189 -0.64 -1.12 20.12
N ILE A 190 -1.64 -0.55 19.43
CA ILE A 190 -3.03 -0.47 19.95
C ILE A 190 -3.71 -1.84 19.90
N ALA A 191 -3.56 -2.59 18.80
CA ALA A 191 -4.16 -3.91 18.61
C ALA A 191 -3.56 -5.01 19.50
N THR A 192 -2.30 -4.86 19.95
CA THR A 192 -1.66 -5.79 20.90
C THR A 192 -1.97 -5.50 22.36
N GLY A 193 -2.75 -4.44 22.65
CA GLY A 193 -3.04 -4.04 24.03
C GLY A 193 -1.80 -3.59 24.81
N TYR A 194 -0.74 -3.16 24.12
CA TYR A 194 0.50 -2.72 24.76
C TYR A 194 0.26 -1.40 25.48
N ARG A 195 -0.04 -1.51 26.78
CA ARG A 195 -0.14 -0.37 27.68
C ARG A 195 1.27 0.21 27.80
N ILE A 196 1.52 1.34 27.14
CA ILE A 196 2.75 2.13 27.34
C ILE A 196 2.93 2.27 28.86
N PRO A 197 4.07 1.86 29.45
CA PRO A 197 4.34 2.18 30.83
C PRO A 197 4.44 3.71 30.88
N VAL A 198 3.35 4.37 31.27
CA VAL A 198 3.44 5.73 31.81
C VAL A 198 4.42 5.60 32.96
N ALA A 199 5.60 6.18 32.80
CA ALA A 199 6.51 6.38 33.91
C ALA A 199 5.66 7.04 35.00
N GLY A 200 5.40 6.29 36.08
CA GLY A 200 4.70 6.82 37.24
C GLY A 200 5.42 8.09 37.68
N PRO A 201 4.71 9.07 38.24
CA PRO A 201 5.35 10.27 38.75
C PRO A 201 6.48 9.82 39.67
N LEU A 202 7.69 10.33 39.40
CA LEU A 202 8.83 10.16 40.29
C LEU A 202 8.37 10.64 41.67
N VAL A 203 8.09 9.69 42.55
CA VAL A 203 7.98 9.96 43.98
C VAL A 203 9.36 10.44 44.39
N THR A 204 9.56 11.76 44.35
CA THR A 204 10.66 12.41 45.03
C THR A 204 10.41 12.23 46.52
N GLY A 205 11.08 11.23 47.10
CA GLY A 205 11.19 11.10 48.54
C GLY A 205 12.00 12.26 49.14
N ASN A 206 11.70 12.46 50.44
CA ASN A 206 12.34 13.34 51.44
C ASN A 206 11.95 14.82 51.29
N TRP A 207 11.25 15.46 52.24
CA TRP A 207 11.34 15.44 53.70
C TRP A 207 10.01 15.83 54.35
#